data_AF-W2LPV1-F1
#
_entry.id   AF-W2LPV1-F1
#
_cell.length_a   1.000
_cell.length_b   1.000
_cell.length_c   1.000
_cell.angle_alpha   90.00
_cell.angle_beta   90.00
_cell.angle_gamma   90.00
#
_symmetry.space_group_name_H-M   'P 1'
#
loop_
_entity.id
_entity.type
_entity.pdbx_description
1 polymer ?
#
loop_
_entity_poly.entity_id
_entity_poly.type
_entity_poly.pdbx_seq_one_letter_code
_entity_poly.pdbx_strand_id
1 'polypeptide(L)'
;HSKIVIIDDVYPSVGSANWNRRSMTSDSELNANVVDDDRIESPDGITVNKLARDFRIHKFHEMTGVSYDKLDAMTFLNAAHEYDVAAADNLSLLQTLEAEYHLYYVGFTDLVRQQADPQDTCT
;
A
#
# COMPACT_ATOMS: atom_id res chain seq x y z
N HIS A 1 11.07 5.04 0.26
CA HIS A 1 11.66 4.29 -0.89
C HIS A 1 11.36 2.79 -0.84
N SER A 2 10.45 2.34 0.02
CA SER A 2 10.08 0.93 0.15
C SER A 2 9.44 0.38 -1.13
N LYS A 3 9.68 -0.90 -1.41
CA LYS A 3 8.90 -1.68 -2.39
C LYS A 3 8.41 -2.91 -1.67
N ILE A 4 7.21 -2.80 -1.12
CA ILE A 4 6.62 -3.78 -0.22
C ILE A 4 5.17 -3.96 -0.64
N VAL A 5 4.71 -5.20 -0.65
CA VAL A 5 3.28 -5.52 -0.76
C VAL A 5 2.93 -6.53 0.33
N ILE A 6 1.77 -6.34 0.95
CA ILE A 6 1.18 -7.29 1.88
C ILE A 6 -0.18 -7.64 1.31
N ILE A 7 -0.49 -8.93 1.23
CA ILE A 7 -1.76 -9.43 0.73
C ILE A 7 -2.40 -10.27 1.84
N ASP A 8 -3.64 -9.92 2.17
CA ASP A 8 -4.54 -10.61 3.10
C ASP A 8 -3.96 -10.93 4.48
N ASP A 9 -3.00 -10.13 4.98
CA ASP A 9 -2.21 -10.44 6.18
C ASP A 9 -1.63 -11.88 6.14
N VAL A 10 -1.28 -12.38 4.95
CA VAL A 10 -0.72 -13.73 4.72
C VAL A 10 0.61 -13.65 4.00
N TYR A 11 0.73 -12.76 3.01
CA TYR A 11 1.84 -12.72 2.07
C TYR A 11 2.51 -11.34 2.06
N PRO A 12 3.57 -11.14 2.85
CA PRO A 12 4.48 -10.02 2.70
C PRO A 12 5.57 -10.33 1.66
N SER A 13 5.73 -9.42 0.69
CA SER A 13 6.86 -9.39 -0.24
C SER A 13 7.62 -8.09 -0.06
N VAL A 14 8.95 -8.20 0.09
CA VAL A 14 9.86 -7.06 0.29
C VAL A 14 11.03 -7.20 -0.66
N GLY A 15 11.42 -6.12 -1.35
CA GLY A 15 12.57 -6.18 -2.23
C GLY A 15 12.98 -4.86 -2.85
N SER A 16 13.71 -4.96 -3.95
CA SER A 16 14.22 -3.82 -4.72
C SER A 16 13.31 -3.42 -5.88
N ALA A 17 12.47 -4.34 -6.37
CA ALA A 17 11.64 -4.13 -7.55
C ALA A 17 10.56 -3.06 -7.32
N ASN A 18 10.66 -1.92 -8.01
CA ASN A 18 9.57 -0.94 -8.07
C ASN A 18 8.38 -1.49 -8.85
N TRP A 19 7.17 -1.00 -8.57
CA TRP A 19 6.00 -1.22 -9.41
C TRP A 19 6.04 -0.34 -10.66
N ASN A 20 6.97 -0.67 -11.55
CA ASN A 20 7.05 -0.09 -12.88
C ASN A 20 7.66 -1.11 -13.85
N ARG A 21 7.55 -0.82 -15.14
CA ARG A 21 8.07 -1.66 -16.21
C ARG A 21 9.57 -1.98 -16.04
N ARG A 22 10.37 -0.97 -15.68
CA ARG A 22 11.82 -1.10 -15.57
C ARG A 22 12.23 -2.21 -14.59
N SER A 23 11.71 -2.17 -13.38
CA SER A 23 11.98 -3.19 -12.35
C SER A 23 11.30 -4.53 -12.62
N MET A 24 10.17 -4.55 -13.35
CA MET A 24 9.43 -5.79 -13.62
C MET A 24 9.88 -6.53 -14.89
N THR A 25 10.72 -5.93 -15.74
CA THR A 25 11.14 -6.57 -17.00
C THR A 25 12.62 -6.50 -17.32
N SER A 26 13.34 -5.46 -16.87
CA SER A 26 14.65 -5.11 -17.45
C SER A 26 15.77 -5.05 -16.43
N ASP A 27 15.55 -4.34 -15.33
CA ASP A 27 16.55 -4.21 -14.27
C ASP A 27 16.66 -5.52 -13.50
N SER A 28 17.87 -5.86 -13.06
CA SER A 28 18.06 -6.99 -12.15
C SER A 28 17.58 -6.60 -10.76
N GLU A 29 16.48 -7.22 -10.33
CA GLU A 29 15.86 -6.97 -9.03
C GLU A 29 15.85 -8.24 -8.18
N LEU A 30 15.67 -8.08 -6.86
CA LEU A 30 15.51 -9.19 -5.93
C LEU A 30 14.40 -8.88 -4.92
N ASN A 31 13.48 -9.83 -4.76
CA ASN A 31 12.43 -9.79 -3.76
C ASN A 31 12.45 -11.07 -2.91
N ALA A 32 12.17 -10.92 -1.62
CA ALA A 32 11.89 -12.02 -0.71
C ALA A 32 10.38 -12.07 -0.46
N ASN A 33 9.79 -13.24 -0.64
CA ASN A 33 8.39 -13.51 -0.36
C ASN A 33 8.35 -14.40 0.88
N VAL A 34 7.75 -13.90 1.95
CA VAL A 34 7.73 -14.61 3.24
C VAL A 34 6.33 -15.14 3.48
N VAL A 35 6.23 -16.43 3.74
CA VAL A 35 5.01 -17.07 4.23
C VAL A 35 5.40 -17.79 5.51
N ASP A 36 4.73 -17.45 6.60
CA ASP A 36 4.98 -17.99 7.94
C ASP A 36 3.91 -19.02 8.30
N ASP A 37 4.24 -19.92 9.22
CA ASP A 37 3.34 -20.93 9.77
C ASP A 37 2.65 -20.47 11.06
N ASP A 38 3.13 -19.39 11.72
CA ASP A 38 2.47 -18.81 12.90
C ASP A 38 1.21 -18.03 12.50
N ARG A 39 0.06 -18.47 13.03
CA ARG A 39 -1.27 -18.00 12.64
C ARG A 39 -2.05 -17.52 13.85
N ILE A 40 -2.83 -16.46 13.64
CA ILE A 40 -3.69 -15.85 14.65
C ILE A 40 -5.06 -15.54 14.07
N GLU A 41 -6.07 -15.49 14.92
CA GLU A 41 -7.40 -14.98 14.55
C GLU A 41 -7.40 -13.45 14.60
N SER A 42 -7.76 -12.81 13.49
CA SER A 42 -7.91 -11.36 13.44
C SER A 42 -9.24 -10.92 14.08
N PRO A 43 -9.41 -9.63 14.42
CA PRO A 43 -10.70 -9.07 14.81
C PRO A 43 -11.79 -9.16 13.73
N ASP A 44 -11.41 -9.41 12.47
CA ASP A 44 -12.34 -9.69 11.37
C ASP A 44 -12.87 -11.15 11.42
N GLY A 45 -12.41 -11.98 12.36
CA GLY A 45 -12.82 -13.37 12.52
C GLY A 45 -12.26 -14.30 11.45
N ILE A 46 -11.09 -13.95 10.89
CA ILE A 46 -10.38 -14.76 9.90
C ILE A 46 -8.97 -15.10 10.41
N THR A 47 -8.53 -16.31 10.12
CA THR A 47 -7.15 -16.74 10.40
C THR A 47 -6.18 -16.08 9.43
N VAL A 48 -5.14 -15.43 9.96
CA VAL A 48 -4.10 -14.74 9.19
C VAL A 48 -2.71 -15.12 9.69
N ASN A 49 -1.65 -14.75 8.94
CA ASN A 49 -0.27 -14.96 9.39
C ASN A 49 0.14 -13.84 10.33
N LYS A 50 0.70 -14.23 11.49
CA LYS A 50 1.09 -13.28 12.54
C LYS A 50 2.11 -12.26 12.05
N LEU A 51 3.19 -12.71 11.40
CA LEU A 51 4.24 -11.82 10.89
C LEU A 51 3.69 -10.74 9.95
N ALA A 52 2.82 -11.14 9.03
CA ALA A 52 2.26 -10.25 8.02
C ALA A 52 1.33 -9.22 8.66
N ARG A 53 0.44 -9.67 9.56
CA ARG A 53 -0.46 -8.79 10.32
C ARG A 53 0.31 -7.82 11.20
N ASP A 54 1.29 -8.30 11.96
CA ASP A 54 2.10 -7.47 12.86
C ASP A 54 2.85 -6.39 12.05
N PHE A 55 3.41 -6.77 10.90
CA PHE A 55 4.07 -5.80 10.01
C PHE A 55 3.09 -4.72 9.53
N ARG A 56 1.89 -5.10 9.08
CA ARG A 56 0.85 -4.13 8.68
C ARG A 56 0.50 -3.18 9.84
N ILE A 57 0.26 -3.70 11.04
CA ILE A 57 -0.10 -2.88 12.22
C ILE A 57 1.00 -1.89 12.56
N HIS A 58 2.27 -2.31 12.54
CA HIS A 58 3.39 -1.40 12.77
C HIS A 58 3.44 -0.27 11.72
N LYS A 59 3.10 -0.56 10.45
CA LYS A 59 3.01 0.48 9.42
C LYS A 59 1.82 1.41 9.62
N PHE A 60 0.69 0.91 10.07
CA PHE A 60 -0.45 1.75 10.41
C PHE A 60 -0.11 2.64 11.61
N HIS A 61 0.53 2.08 12.64
CA HIS A 61 1.01 2.82 13.80
C HIS A 61 1.97 3.95 13.39
N GLU A 62 2.97 3.65 12.57
CA GLU A 62 3.95 4.63 12.08
C GLU A 62 3.29 5.79 11.33
N MET A 63 2.29 5.50 10.48
CA MET A 63 1.70 6.50 9.59
C MET A 63 0.54 7.28 10.23
N THR A 64 -0.22 6.65 11.13
CA THR A 64 -1.41 7.27 11.76
C THR A 64 -1.14 7.82 13.16
N GLY A 65 -0.07 7.37 13.82
CA GLY A 65 0.23 7.68 15.22
C GLY A 65 -0.65 6.95 16.25
N VAL A 66 -1.64 6.17 15.81
CA VAL A 66 -2.51 5.36 16.67
C VAL A 66 -1.70 4.21 17.28
N SER A 67 -1.83 3.92 18.57
CA SER A 67 -1.05 2.87 19.23
C SER A 67 -1.29 1.48 18.62
N TYR A 68 -0.23 0.65 18.67
CA TYR A 68 -0.28 -0.74 18.21
C TYR A 68 -1.51 -1.48 18.78
N ASP A 69 -1.67 -1.50 20.10
CA ASP A 69 -2.75 -2.25 20.77
C ASP A 69 -4.15 -1.81 20.31
N LYS A 70 -4.32 -0.50 20.03
CA LYS A 70 -5.59 0.03 19.54
C LYS A 70 -5.86 -0.43 18.10
N LEU A 71 -4.84 -0.42 17.24
CA LEU A 71 -4.94 -0.89 15.86
C LEU A 71 -5.09 -2.41 15.76
N ASP A 72 -4.46 -3.17 16.66
CA ASP A 72 -4.55 -4.63 16.68
C ASP A 72 -5.95 -5.11 17.10
N ALA A 73 -6.63 -4.35 17.97
CA ALA A 73 -8.01 -4.62 18.37
C ALA A 73 -9.07 -4.27 17.29
N MET A 74 -8.67 -3.62 16.19
CA MET A 74 -9.59 -3.21 15.12
C MET A 74 -9.68 -4.24 13.99
N THR A 75 -10.88 -4.35 13.42
CA THR A 75 -11.09 -4.92 12.07
C THR A 75 -10.23 -4.15 11.05
N PHE A 76 -9.83 -4.80 9.96
CA PHE A 76 -8.99 -4.18 8.93
C PHE A 76 -9.55 -2.83 8.45
N LEU A 77 -10.84 -2.75 8.13
CA LEU A 77 -11.46 -1.52 7.61
C LEU A 77 -11.42 -0.37 8.61
N ASN A 78 -11.71 -0.64 9.89
CA ASN A 78 -11.61 0.38 10.95
C ASN A 78 -10.16 0.87 11.12
N ALA A 79 -9.19 -0.04 11.12
CA ALA A 79 -7.79 0.32 11.19
C ALA A 79 -7.33 1.14 9.98
N ALA A 80 -7.84 0.83 8.78
CA ALA A 80 -7.55 1.57 7.56
C ALA A 80 -8.18 2.98 7.59
N HIS A 81 -9.38 3.12 8.16
CA HIS A 81 -10.06 4.41 8.30
C HIS A 81 -9.29 5.41 9.19
N GLU A 82 -8.40 4.94 10.07
CA GLU A 82 -7.52 5.83 10.84
C GLU A 82 -6.55 6.62 9.94
N TYR A 83 -6.31 6.21 8.69
CA TYR A 83 -5.59 7.05 7.71
C TYR A 83 -6.39 8.30 7.33
N ASP A 84 -7.72 8.22 7.19
CA ASP A 84 -8.56 9.37 6.91
C ASP A 84 -8.58 10.33 8.11
N VAL A 85 -8.66 9.77 9.32
CA VAL A 85 -8.59 10.53 10.57
C VAL A 85 -7.26 11.25 10.68
N ALA A 86 -6.15 10.54 10.44
CA ALA A 86 -4.82 11.12 10.45
C ALA A 86 -4.63 12.16 9.35
N ALA A 87 -5.16 11.95 8.14
CA ALA A 87 -5.04 12.92 7.04
C ALA A 87 -5.88 14.20 7.25
N ALA A 88 -6.94 14.14 8.06
CA ALA A 88 -7.77 15.28 8.43
C ALA A 88 -7.16 16.15 9.55
N ASP A 89 -6.15 15.65 10.27
CA ASP A 89 -5.44 16.41 11.29
C ASP A 89 -4.32 17.26 10.66
N ASN A 90 -4.41 18.58 10.81
CA ASN A 90 -3.41 19.52 10.30
C ASN A 90 -2.01 19.36 10.91
N LEU A 91 -1.88 18.64 12.03
CA LEU A 91 -0.61 18.34 12.68
C LEU A 91 0.00 17.00 12.24
N SER A 92 -0.72 16.22 11.44
CA SER A 92 -0.28 14.93 10.93
C SER A 92 0.75 15.06 9.81
N LEU A 93 1.50 13.98 9.59
CA LEU A 93 2.37 13.82 8.43
C LEU A 93 1.57 13.48 7.16
N LEU A 94 0.34 13.02 7.31
CA LEU A 94 -0.56 12.66 6.22
C LEU A 94 -1.43 13.86 5.84
N GLN A 95 -1.70 13.97 4.55
CA GLN A 95 -2.59 14.98 3.99
C GLN A 95 -3.47 14.31 2.94
N THR A 96 -4.71 14.79 2.83
CA THR A 96 -5.60 14.39 1.75
C THR A 96 -5.02 14.86 0.42
N LEU A 97 -4.77 13.92 -0.49
CA LEU A 97 -4.39 14.24 -1.86
C LEU A 97 -5.65 14.55 -2.67
N GLU A 98 -5.98 15.84 -2.80
CA GLU A 98 -7.00 16.29 -3.75
C GLU A 98 -6.36 16.58 -5.10
N ALA A 99 -6.79 15.85 -6.15
CA ALA A 99 -6.35 16.13 -7.50
C ALA A 99 -7.04 17.40 -8.01
N GLU A 100 -6.33 18.52 -7.97
CA GLU A 100 -6.82 19.77 -8.55
C GLU A 100 -6.91 19.65 -10.07
N TYR A 101 -8.06 20.03 -10.63
CA TYR A 101 -8.17 20.12 -12.07
C TYR A 101 -7.32 21.27 -12.60
N HIS A 102 -6.48 20.97 -13.57
CA HIS A 102 -5.77 21.99 -14.34
C HIS A 102 -6.17 21.95 -15.81
N LEU A 103 -6.35 23.11 -16.44
CA LEU A 103 -6.79 23.21 -17.85
C LEU A 103 -5.89 22.44 -18.83
N TYR A 104 -4.59 22.30 -18.51
CA TYR A 104 -3.64 21.55 -19.35
C TYR A 104 -3.93 20.03 -19.37
N TYR A 105 -4.75 19.51 -18.45
CA TYR A 105 -5.21 18.11 -18.48
C TYR A 105 -5.97 17.78 -19.78
N VAL A 106 -6.64 18.76 -20.38
CA VAL A 106 -7.28 18.60 -21.71
C VAL A 106 -6.26 18.26 -22.81
N GLY A 107 -4.99 18.63 -22.62
CA GLY A 107 -3.90 18.30 -23.54
C GLY A 107 -3.37 16.87 -23.41
N PHE A 108 -3.65 16.17 -22.30
CA PHE A 108 -3.28 14.75 -22.11
C PHE A 108 -4.28 13.83 -22.83
N THR A 109 -4.24 13.90 -24.16
CA THR A 109 -5.03 13.04 -25.04
C THR A 109 -4.46 11.63 -25.12
N ASP A 110 -5.20 10.70 -25.74
CA ASP A 110 -4.71 9.34 -26.00
C ASP A 110 -3.39 9.30 -26.78
N LEU A 111 -3.11 10.30 -27.63
CA LEU A 111 -1.82 10.43 -28.30
C LEU A 111 -0.67 10.57 -27.31
N VAL A 112 -0.83 11.43 -26.29
CA VAL A 112 0.17 11.63 -25.24
C VAL A 112 0.29 10.39 -24.36
N ARG A 113 -0.85 9.78 -24.00
CA ARG A 113 -0.86 8.52 -23.23
C ARG A 113 -0.11 7.41 -23.96
N GLN A 114 -0.41 7.17 -25.24
CA GLN A 114 0.25 6.14 -26.06
C GLN A 114 1.74 6.42 -26.27
N GLN A 115 2.17 7.68 -26.26
CA GLN A 115 3.60 7.99 -26.35
C GLN A 115 4.34 7.78 -25.02
N ALA A 116 3.68 8.08 -23.90
CA ALA A 116 4.23 7.87 -22.56
C ALA A 116 4.22 6.39 -22.13
N ASP A 117 3.14 5.68 -22.44
CA ASP A 117 2.95 4.25 -22.19
C ASP A 117 2.40 3.53 -23.43
N PRO A 118 3.24 3.26 -24.44
CA PRO A 118 2.83 2.61 -25.69
C PRO A 118 2.36 1.16 -25.51
N GLN A 119 2.50 0.59 -24.32
CA GLN A 119 2.21 -0.81 -24.02
C GLN A 119 0.98 -0.97 -23.12
N ASP A 120 0.31 0.13 -22.76
CA ASP A 120 -0.98 0.14 -22.09
C ASP A 120 -2.10 -0.26 -23.08
N THR A 121 -2.05 -1.53 -23.48
CA THR A 121 -3.02 -2.20 -24.35
C THR A 121 -3.77 -3.24 -23.54
N CYS A 122 -5.00 -2.94 -23.13
CA CYS A 122 -5.93 -3.98 -22.68
C CYS A 122 -6.57 -4.61 -23.94
N THR A 123 -6.11 -5.80 -24.32
CA THR A 123 -6.79 -6.66 -25.31
C THR A 123 -7.71 -7.65 -24.64
#